data_AF-A0A183EZX6-F1
#
_entry.id   AF-A0A183EZX6-F1
#
_cell.length_a   1.000
_cell.length_b   1.000
_cell.length_c   1.000
_cell.angle_alpha   90.00
_cell.angle_beta   90.00
_cell.angle_gamma   90.00
#
_symmetry.space_group_name_H-M   'P 1'
#
loop_
_entity.id
_entity.type
_entity.pdbx_description
1 polymer ?
#
loop_
_entity_poly.entity_id
_entity_poly.type
_entity_poly.pdbx_seq_one_letter_code
_entity_poly.pdbx_strand_id
1 'polypeptide(L)'
;LFVRYNSTSFDWLFICEPDTAVNVSALVSFLSSIDPTANHAIGRALVDETLTIIHHFFVNDGEEQFLYADFAAGLVLSWSIFAGANIPEKSGFAIDAKHERSRDSDSAARLKAFL
;
A
#
# COMPACT_ATOMS: atom_id res chain seq x y z
N LEU A 1 8.44 -12.09 -20.61
CA LEU A 1 8.39 -10.87 -21.43
C LEU A 1 8.16 -9.70 -20.46
N PHE A 2 9.22 -9.02 -20.01
CA PHE A 2 9.07 -7.86 -19.12
C PHE A 2 9.00 -6.61 -19.99
N VAL A 3 7.80 -6.05 -20.16
CA VAL A 3 7.61 -4.75 -20.81
C VAL A 3 7.92 -3.69 -19.76
N ARG A 4 8.97 -2.90 -19.99
CA ARG A 4 9.22 -1.68 -19.20
C ARG A 4 8.29 -0.59 -19.70
N TYR A 5 7.32 -0.19 -18.90
CA TYR A 5 6.45 0.96 -19.16
C TYR A 5 7.22 2.26 -18.92
N ASN A 6 8.13 2.61 -19.84
CA ASN A 6 9.04 3.75 -19.70
C ASN A 6 8.50 5.04 -20.36
N SER A 7 7.26 5.04 -20.86
CA SER A 7 6.74 6.10 -21.74
C SER A 7 5.31 6.53 -21.44
N THR A 8 4.72 6.03 -20.35
CA THR A 8 3.33 6.29 -20.00
C THR A 8 3.27 6.89 -18.60
N SER A 9 2.60 8.02 -18.45
CA SER A 9 2.23 8.58 -17.15
C SER A 9 1.00 7.84 -16.63
N PHE A 10 1.07 7.38 -15.38
CA PHE A 10 -0.05 6.77 -14.68
C PHE A 10 -0.42 7.65 -13.49
N ASP A 11 -1.71 7.79 -13.22
CA ASP A 11 -2.20 8.49 -12.03
C ASP A 11 -2.31 7.54 -10.83
N TRP A 12 -2.58 6.26 -11.10
CA TRP A 12 -2.89 5.25 -10.09
C TRP A 12 -2.13 3.96 -10.34
N LEU A 13 -1.59 3.36 -9.27
CA LEU A 13 -1.11 1.99 -9.24
C LEU A 13 -2.09 1.15 -8.41
N PHE A 14 -2.63 0.10 -9.00
CA PHE A 14 -3.46 -0.88 -8.30
C PHE A 14 -2.68 -2.18 -8.10
N ILE A 15 -2.65 -2.66 -6.87
CA ILE A 15 -1.99 -3.90 -6.45
C ILE A 15 -3.08 -4.83 -5.92
N CYS A 16 -3.12 -6.06 -6.40
CA CYS A 16 -4.04 -7.09 -5.90
C CYS A 16 -3.40 -8.48 -6.00
N GLU A 17 -4.01 -9.45 -5.33
CA GLU A 17 -3.61 -10.86 -5.48
C GLU A 17 -4.14 -11.43 -6.82
N PRO A 18 -3.51 -12.49 -7.37
CA PRO A 18 -3.86 -13.01 -8.70
C PRO A 18 -5.32 -13.48 -8.86
N ASP A 19 -5.96 -13.85 -7.76
CA ASP A 19 -7.33 -14.36 -7.65
C ASP A 19 -8.34 -13.29 -7.18
N THR A 20 -7.90 -12.04 -7.01
CA THR A 20 -8.78 -10.93 -6.64
C THR A 20 -9.75 -10.61 -7.77
N ALA A 21 -11.06 -10.71 -7.51
CA ALA A 21 -12.09 -10.27 -8.44
C ALA A 21 -12.31 -8.75 -8.34
N VAL A 22 -12.16 -8.03 -9.46
CA VAL A 22 -12.21 -6.56 -9.47
C VAL A 22 -13.37 -6.07 -10.32
N ASN A 23 -14.26 -5.26 -9.74
CA ASN A 23 -15.21 -4.47 -10.51
C ASN A 23 -14.53 -3.21 -11.03
N VAL A 24 -13.94 -3.32 -12.23
CA VAL A 24 -13.16 -2.24 -12.86
C VAL A 24 -13.98 -0.97 -13.06
N SER A 25 -15.26 -1.09 -13.44
CA SER A 25 -16.11 0.09 -13.64
C SER A 25 -16.32 0.86 -12.34
N ALA A 26 -16.62 0.15 -11.25
CA ALA A 26 -16.80 0.79 -9.95
C ALA A 26 -15.49 1.42 -9.45
N LEU A 27 -14.36 0.74 -9.63
CA LEU A 27 -13.04 1.23 -9.26
C LEU A 27 -12.71 2.54 -10.01
N VAL A 28 -12.88 2.58 -11.32
CA VAL A 28 -12.62 3.78 -12.14
C VAL A 28 -13.55 4.92 -11.73
N SER A 29 -14.85 4.66 -11.56
CA SER A 29 -15.81 5.67 -11.09
C SER A 29 -15.40 6.25 -9.74
N PHE A 30 -14.99 5.41 -8.79
CA PHE A 30 -14.51 5.85 -7.49
C PHE A 30 -13.27 6.73 -7.61
N LEU A 31 -12.22 6.25 -8.29
CA LEU A 31 -10.95 6.98 -8.44
C LEU A 31 -11.10 8.30 -9.21
N SER A 32 -12.08 8.41 -10.11
CA SER A 32 -12.35 9.66 -10.84
C SER A 32 -12.83 10.81 -9.93
N SER A 33 -13.28 10.49 -8.71
CA SER A 33 -13.72 11.48 -7.72
C SER A 33 -12.60 11.97 -6.80
N ILE A 34 -11.39 11.39 -6.92
CA ILE A 34 -10.26 11.65 -6.04
C ILE A 34 -9.18 12.40 -6.81
N ASP A 35 -8.57 13.41 -6.19
CA ASP A 35 -7.45 14.15 -6.76
C ASP A 35 -6.21 13.24 -6.89
N PRO A 36 -5.76 12.89 -8.10
CA PRO A 36 -4.62 11.99 -8.29
C PRO A 36 -3.27 12.65 -7.97
N THR A 37 -3.22 13.98 -7.82
CA THR A 37 -1.98 14.72 -7.56
C THR A 37 -1.56 14.70 -6.09
N ALA A 38 -2.50 14.37 -5.20
CA ALA A 38 -2.26 14.21 -3.77
C ALA A 38 -1.85 12.77 -3.42
N ASN A 39 -1.15 12.61 -2.29
CA ASN A 39 -0.70 11.30 -1.83
C ASN A 39 -1.85 10.48 -1.23
N HIS A 40 -2.13 9.33 -1.86
CA HIS A 40 -3.24 8.46 -1.50
C HIS A 40 -2.78 7.00 -1.42
N ALA A 41 -3.07 6.36 -0.29
CA ALA A 41 -3.06 4.91 -0.13
C ALA A 41 -4.45 4.46 0.30
N ILE A 42 -5.15 3.73 -0.58
CA ILE A 42 -6.57 3.39 -0.43
C ILE A 42 -6.74 1.88 -0.52
N GLY A 43 -7.31 1.29 0.51
CA GLY A 43 -7.61 -0.14 0.55
C GLY A 43 -8.31 -0.51 1.85
N ARG A 44 -8.54 -1.80 2.05
CA ARG A 44 -9.04 -2.32 3.32
C ARG A 44 -7.88 -2.38 4.32
N ALA A 45 -8.04 -1.74 5.47
CA ALA A 45 -7.04 -1.77 6.53
C ALA A 45 -7.30 -2.95 7.47
N LEU A 46 -6.23 -3.65 7.84
CA LEU A 46 -6.21 -4.71 8.84
C LEU A 46 -5.41 -4.23 10.04
N VAL A 47 -5.77 -4.74 11.20
CA VAL A 47 -5.07 -4.57 12.46
C VAL A 47 -5.01 -5.92 13.14
N ASP A 48 -3.86 -6.25 13.72
CA ASP A 48 -3.74 -7.49 14.45
C ASP A 48 -4.20 -7.31 15.91
N GLU A 49 -5.09 -8.19 16.35
CA GLU A 49 -5.60 -8.19 17.72
C GLU A 49 -4.48 -8.51 18.73
N THR A 50 -3.47 -9.29 18.31
CA THR A 50 -2.32 -9.69 19.12
C THR A 50 -1.04 -9.71 18.28
N LEU A 51 0.11 -9.51 18.92
CA LEU A 51 1.42 -9.57 18.25
C LEU A 51 1.71 -11.01 17.78
N THR A 52 1.46 -11.29 16.49
CA THR A 52 1.89 -12.50 15.79
C THR A 52 3.42 -12.54 15.56
N ILE A 53 3.97 -13.70 15.16
CA ILE A 53 5.42 -13.95 14.95
C ILE A 53 6.06 -12.93 13.97
N ILE A 54 5.27 -12.41 13.02
CA ILE A 54 5.71 -11.41 12.05
C ILE A 54 6.07 -10.09 12.75
N HIS A 55 5.47 -9.80 13.91
CA HIS A 55 5.79 -8.63 14.74
C HIS A 55 7.02 -8.81 15.62
N HIS A 56 7.39 -10.03 16.00
CA HIS A 56 8.51 -10.26 16.92
C HIS A 56 9.85 -9.74 16.33
N PHE A 57 10.01 -9.78 15.01
CA PHE A 57 11.19 -9.24 14.33
C PHE A 57 11.11 -7.74 14.04
N PHE A 58 9.99 -7.09 14.41
CA PHE A 58 9.66 -5.70 14.08
C PHE A 58 9.41 -4.81 15.31
N VAL A 59 9.39 -5.36 16.53
CA VAL A 59 9.10 -4.59 17.75
C VAL A 59 10.33 -3.78 18.18
N ASN A 60 10.21 -2.46 18.06
CA ASN A 60 10.91 -1.52 18.91
C ASN A 60 10.17 -1.48 20.25
N ASP A 61 10.88 -1.48 21.37
CA ASP A 61 10.31 -1.51 22.73
C ASP A 61 9.19 -0.46 22.91
N GLY A 62 7.93 -0.88 22.84
CA GLY A 62 6.84 -0.20 23.55
C GLY A 62 5.61 0.35 22.81
N GLU A 63 5.45 0.29 21.46
CA GLU A 63 4.29 0.96 20.83
C GLU A 63 3.48 0.18 19.78
N GLU A 64 2.17 0.21 20.05
CA GLU A 64 0.96 0.33 19.22
C GLU A 64 0.69 -0.60 18.03
N GLN A 65 -0.53 -1.15 18.05
CA GLN A 65 -1.20 -1.75 16.91
C GLN A 65 -1.16 -0.77 15.72
N PHE A 66 -0.63 -1.21 14.57
CA PHE A 66 -0.59 -0.42 13.34
C PHE A 66 -1.52 -1.02 12.27
N LEU A 67 -1.97 -0.15 11.35
CA LEU A 67 -2.78 -0.57 10.22
C LEU A 67 -1.89 -1.03 9.06
N TYR A 68 -2.25 -2.16 8.44
CA TYR A 68 -1.64 -2.62 7.20
C TYR A 68 -2.71 -2.93 6.16
N ALA A 69 -2.32 -2.92 4.87
CA ALA A 69 -3.28 -3.11 3.79
C ALA A 69 -3.56 -4.59 3.54
N ASP A 70 -4.84 -4.91 3.38
CA ASP A 70 -5.25 -6.21 2.86
C ASP A 70 -5.13 -6.26 1.33
N PHE A 71 -4.09 -6.92 0.82
CA PHE A 71 -3.92 -7.05 -0.63
C PHE A 71 -4.96 -7.96 -1.30
N ALA A 72 -5.63 -8.84 -0.56
CA ALA A 72 -6.72 -9.65 -1.11
C ALA A 72 -7.95 -8.80 -1.46
N ALA A 73 -8.14 -7.67 -0.78
CA ALA A 73 -9.13 -6.64 -1.13
C ALA A 73 -8.62 -5.62 -2.16
N GLY A 74 -7.33 -5.69 -2.51
CA GLY A 74 -6.65 -4.73 -3.36
C GLY A 74 -6.22 -3.44 -2.65
N LEU A 75 -5.19 -2.80 -3.20
CA LEU A 75 -4.61 -1.55 -2.73
C LEU A 75 -4.37 -0.61 -3.90
N VAL A 76 -4.95 0.58 -3.84
CA VAL A 76 -4.73 1.66 -4.80
C VAL A 76 -3.77 2.69 -4.21
N LEU A 77 -2.86 3.18 -5.05
CA LEU A 77 -1.86 4.17 -4.69
C LEU A 77 -1.87 5.27 -5.74
N SER A 78 -1.87 6.53 -5.32
CA SER A 78 -1.57 7.60 -6.26
C SER A 78 -0.10 7.55 -6.68
N TRP A 79 0.15 7.89 -7.94
CA TRP A 79 1.51 7.88 -8.48
C TRP A 79 2.39 8.96 -7.85
N SER A 80 1.78 10.03 -7.34
CA SER A 80 2.47 11.13 -6.64
C SER A 80 3.33 10.64 -5.46
N ILE A 81 2.96 9.52 -4.82
CA ILE A 81 3.74 8.88 -3.76
C ILE A 81 5.15 8.54 -4.24
N PHE A 82 5.31 8.10 -5.50
CA PHE A 82 6.60 7.71 -6.06
C PHE A 82 7.42 8.88 -6.57
N ALA A 83 6.78 10.01 -6.88
CA ALA A 83 7.46 11.19 -7.43
C ALA A 83 8.41 11.86 -6.42
N GLY A 84 8.23 11.62 -5.12
CA GLY A 84 9.10 12.13 -4.04
C GLY A 84 9.68 11.07 -3.10
N ALA A 85 9.43 9.78 -3.35
CA ALA A 85 9.89 8.71 -2.49
C ALA A 85 11.40 8.49 -2.67
N ASN A 86 12.17 8.82 -1.63
CA ASN A 86 13.54 8.33 -1.49
C ASN A 86 13.44 6.88 -1.01
N ILE A 87 13.27 5.93 -1.93
CA ILE A 87 13.14 4.50 -1.61
C ILE A 87 14.43 4.09 -0.91
N PRO A 88 14.41 3.79 0.40
CA PRO A 88 15.62 3.40 1.11
C PRO A 88 16.20 2.16 0.44
N GLU A 89 17.53 2.09 0.28
CA GLU A 89 18.16 0.82 -0.08
C GLU A 89 17.79 -0.20 0.99
N LYS A 90 16.99 -1.19 0.59
CA LYS A 90 16.55 -2.24 1.51
C LYS A 90 17.76 -3.12 1.82
N SER A 91 18.39 -2.87 2.97
CA SER A 91 19.41 -3.76 3.54
C SER A 91 18.77 -4.69 4.57
N GLY A 92 18.90 -6.00 4.40
CA GLY A 92 18.36 -7.01 5.30
C GLY A 92 17.36 -7.99 4.67
N PHE A 93 16.75 -8.82 5.53
CA PHE A 93 15.76 -9.82 5.13
C PHE A 93 14.36 -9.19 5.09
N ALA A 94 13.61 -9.49 4.04
CA ALA A 94 12.23 -9.07 3.89
C ALA A 94 11.29 -10.12 4.46
N ILE A 95 10.45 -9.77 5.42
CA ILE A 95 9.56 -10.74 6.08
C ILE A 95 8.21 -10.80 5.34
N ASP A 96 7.58 -9.65 5.12
CA ASP A 96 6.30 -9.53 4.41
C ASP A 96 6.11 -8.11 3.85
N ALA A 97 5.83 -8.03 2.55
CA ALA A 97 5.59 -6.76 1.85
C ALA A 97 4.36 -5.99 2.39
N LYS A 98 3.35 -6.67 2.94
CA LYS A 98 2.16 -6.03 3.54
C LYS A 98 2.55 -5.16 4.75
N HIS A 99 3.45 -5.69 5.58
CA HIS A 99 3.87 -5.10 6.85
C HIS A 99 4.99 -4.07 6.70
N GLU A 100 5.93 -4.29 5.79
CA GLU A 100 7.01 -3.31 5.56
C GLU A 100 6.48 -2.00 4.99
N ARG A 101 5.41 -2.08 4.18
CA ARG A 101 4.84 -0.92 3.51
C ARG A 101 4.04 -0.02 4.45
N SER A 102 3.47 -0.55 5.55
CA SER A 102 2.81 0.27 6.56
C SER A 102 3.82 1.14 7.32
N ARG A 103 5.02 0.61 7.59
CA ARG A 103 6.11 1.33 8.29
C ARG A 103 6.55 2.61 7.58
N ASP A 104 6.76 2.55 6.26
CA ASP A 104 7.28 3.69 5.50
C ASP A 104 6.20 4.76 5.21
N SER A 105 4.93 4.41 5.37
CA SER A 105 3.79 5.28 5.04
C SER A 105 3.49 6.38 6.06
N ASP A 106 4.18 6.37 7.21
CA ASP A 106 3.87 7.22 8.36
C ASP A 106 4.24 8.71 8.18
N SER A 107 4.84 9.09 7.06
CA SER A 107 5.21 10.49 6.80
C SER A 107 4.39 11.22 5.73
N ALA A 108 3.55 10.57 4.91
CA ALA A 108 2.79 11.29 3.89
C ALA A 108 1.47 10.67 3.38
N ALA A 109 1.20 9.38 3.60
CA ALA A 109 0.00 8.72 3.07
C ALA A 109 -0.50 7.66 4.05
N ARG A 110 -1.19 8.10 5.12
CA ARG A 110 -1.88 7.14 6.01
C ARG A 110 -2.88 6.34 5.20
N LEU A 111 -2.84 5.02 5.35
CA LEU A 111 -3.80 4.11 4.74
C LEU A 111 -5.21 4.54 5.18
N LYS A 112 -5.99 5.06 4.22
CA LYS A 112 -7.38 5.39 4.48
C LYS A 112 -8.18 4.12 4.25
N ALA A 113 -8.65 3.54 5.36
CA ALA A 113 -9.52 2.38 5.34
C ALA A 113 -10.87 2.77 4.70
N PHE A 114 -11.29 2.06 3.65
CA PHE A 114 -12.67 2.04 3.19
C PHE A 114 -13.06 0.64 2.75
N LEU A 115 -13.84 -0.02 3.61
CA LEU A 115 -14.94 -0.99 3.41
C LEU A 115 -15.17 -1.70 4.75
#